data_AF-A0A7C7U759-F1
#
_entry.id   AF-A0A7C7U759-F1
#
_cell.length_a   1.000
_cell.length_b   1.000
_cell.length_c   1.000
_cell.angle_alpha   90.00
_cell.angle_beta   90.00
_cell.angle_gamma   90.00
#
_symmetry.space_group_name_H-M   'P 1'
#
loop_
_entity.id
_entity.type
_entity.pdbx_description
1 polymer ?
#
loop_
_entity_poly.entity_id
_entity_poly.type
_entity_poly.pdbx_seq_one_letter_code
_entity_poly.pdbx_strand_id
1 'polypeptide(L)'
;MVKCSICKNEGHSATTCDGQFVTEWTEKLTAFWIHGYNNSAENDEAVKHWIQNQRFKLPLVNRLWNNLIRSPVFRQKQWWKIQRSQVIRERFAETRFIFQKPNSVAEFKQRIFHYVRPAEPEIDMARVEIELEEEHAARARQQQQADQERRDAVMARQLQQRERDAADPNAVVRRNLRREFDRANEAQDRAQAQAIQALKSTAKSDSIQAQMDPLETDYFINADCPICMEPQTPGNTIALDCRHTCCVICLKRTLKPTIKNCCPSCRDPITKVRFKPDITPENFNIISTHIHSLA
;
A
#
# COMPACT_ATOMS: atom_id res chain seq x y z
N MET A 1 -26.69 7.94 -6.60
CA MET A 1 -26.33 7.73 -8.03
C MET A 1 -24.93 8.27 -8.26
N VAL A 2 -24.08 7.56 -9.01
CA VAL A 2 -22.71 8.02 -9.30
C VAL A 2 -22.76 9.05 -10.44
N LYS A 3 -22.25 10.26 -10.19
CA LYS A 3 -22.07 11.30 -11.22
C LYS A 3 -20.66 11.19 -11.82
N CYS A 4 -20.56 11.12 -13.14
CA CYS A 4 -19.28 11.07 -13.83
C CYS A 4 -18.49 12.37 -13.62
N SER A 5 -17.26 12.29 -13.13
CA SER A 5 -16.45 13.50 -12.87
C SER A 5 -15.94 14.18 -14.14
N ILE A 6 -15.96 13.48 -15.29
CA ILE A 6 -15.54 13.95 -16.62
C ILE A 6 -16.69 14.66 -17.34
N CYS A 7 -17.76 13.94 -17.71
CA CYS A 7 -18.86 14.48 -18.52
C CYS A 7 -20.07 15.00 -17.71
N LYS A 8 -20.08 14.81 -16.38
CA LYS A 8 -21.15 15.21 -15.45
C LYS A 8 -22.48 14.47 -15.58
N ASN A 9 -22.61 13.54 -16.53
CA ASN A 9 -23.79 12.69 -16.66
C ASN A 9 -23.87 11.65 -15.54
N GLU A 10 -25.09 11.23 -15.23
CA GLU A 10 -25.39 10.17 -14.27
C GLU A 10 -25.30 8.78 -14.92
N GLY A 11 -25.22 7.72 -14.10
CA GLY A 11 -25.27 6.33 -14.56
C GLY A 11 -23.93 5.67 -14.89
N HIS A 12 -22.81 6.40 -14.82
CA HIS A 12 -21.47 5.84 -15.00
C HIS A 12 -20.39 6.62 -14.22
N SER A 13 -19.21 6.03 -14.07
CA SER A 13 -18.07 6.65 -13.39
C SER A 13 -17.04 7.19 -14.39
N ALA A 14 -16.08 7.98 -13.91
CA ALA A 14 -15.00 8.51 -14.75
C ALA A 14 -14.15 7.41 -15.41
N THR A 15 -14.04 6.24 -14.78
CA THR A 15 -13.25 5.11 -15.31
C THR A 15 -13.94 4.41 -16.48
N THR A 16 -15.25 4.58 -16.64
CA THR A 16 -16.08 3.98 -17.71
C THR A 16 -16.74 5.05 -18.59
N CYS A 17 -16.23 6.28 -18.59
CA CYS A 17 -16.81 7.38 -19.35
C CYS A 17 -16.48 7.28 -20.84
N ASP A 18 -17.50 7.11 -21.67
CA ASP A 18 -17.43 7.13 -23.14
C ASP A 18 -18.15 8.37 -23.71
N GLY A 19 -18.09 9.50 -23.00
CA GLY A 19 -18.63 10.75 -23.51
C GLY A 19 -17.90 11.20 -24.79
N GLN A 20 -18.62 11.93 -25.66
CA GLN A 20 -18.13 12.41 -26.96
C GLN A 20 -16.74 13.06 -26.91
N PHE A 21 -16.47 13.85 -25.87
CA PHE A 21 -15.15 14.45 -25.68
C PHE A 21 -14.04 13.39 -25.54
N VAL A 22 -14.27 12.33 -24.77
CA VAL A 22 -13.27 11.28 -24.55
C VAL A 22 -13.04 10.51 -25.85
N THR A 23 -14.10 10.18 -26.59
CA THR A 23 -13.98 9.41 -27.85
C THR A 23 -13.27 10.22 -28.94
N GLU A 24 -13.68 11.46 -29.17
CA GLU A 24 -13.07 12.33 -30.19
C GLU A 24 -11.57 12.57 -29.92
N TRP A 25 -11.20 12.88 -28.67
CA TRP A 25 -9.80 13.11 -28.33
C TRP A 25 -8.98 11.81 -28.27
N THR A 26 -9.60 10.67 -28.00
CA THR A 26 -8.93 9.36 -28.15
C THR A 26 -8.57 9.12 -29.61
N GLU A 27 -9.48 9.40 -30.56
CA GLU A 27 -9.24 9.24 -32.00
C GLU A 27 -8.15 10.20 -32.50
N LYS A 28 -8.23 11.49 -32.14
CA LYS A 28 -7.18 12.48 -32.48
C LYS A 28 -5.81 12.11 -31.94
N LEU A 29 -5.75 11.62 -30.70
CA LEU A 29 -4.51 11.12 -30.11
C LEU A 29 -4.01 9.85 -30.81
N THR A 30 -4.91 8.96 -31.22
CA THR A 30 -4.56 7.74 -31.97
C THR A 30 -3.93 8.10 -33.33
N ALA A 31 -4.52 9.06 -34.06
CA ALA A 31 -3.95 9.60 -35.29
C ALA A 31 -2.64 10.40 -35.04
N PHE A 32 -2.48 10.99 -33.86
CA PHE A 32 -1.25 11.70 -33.53
C PHE A 32 -0.05 10.76 -33.41
N TRP A 33 -0.18 9.66 -32.67
CA TRP A 33 0.99 8.80 -32.36
C TRP A 33 1.21 7.64 -33.34
N ILE A 34 0.19 7.15 -34.07
CA ILE A 34 0.36 5.98 -34.92
C ILE A 34 0.80 6.43 -36.31
N HIS A 35 1.94 5.96 -36.81
CA HIS A 35 2.33 6.22 -38.19
C HIS A 35 1.29 5.64 -39.19
N GLY A 36 0.90 6.42 -40.20
CA GLY A 36 -0.02 6.00 -41.27
C GLY A 36 -1.51 5.94 -40.91
N TYR A 37 -1.96 6.43 -39.76
CA TYR A 37 -3.37 6.34 -39.33
C TYR A 37 -4.07 7.71 -39.33
N ASN A 38 -4.60 8.15 -40.49
CA ASN A 38 -5.26 9.46 -40.64
C ASN A 38 -4.39 10.63 -40.14
N ASN A 39 -3.09 10.50 -40.35
CA ASN A 39 -2.09 11.44 -39.88
C ASN A 39 -2.09 12.69 -40.76
N SER A 40 -2.20 13.86 -40.16
CA SER A 40 -1.94 15.13 -40.84
C SER A 40 -1.14 16.06 -39.93
N ALA A 41 -0.39 16.98 -40.55
CA ALA A 41 0.31 18.02 -39.80
C ALA A 41 -0.71 18.89 -39.01
N GLU A 42 -1.90 19.12 -39.57
CA GLU A 42 -2.95 19.86 -38.86
C GLU A 42 -3.43 19.11 -37.61
N ASN A 43 -3.57 17.78 -37.63
CA ASN A 43 -3.92 17.02 -36.44
C ASN A 43 -2.83 17.12 -35.37
N ASP A 44 -1.56 17.10 -35.77
CA ASP A 44 -0.43 17.20 -34.84
C ASP A 44 -0.40 18.55 -34.14
N GLU A 45 -0.59 19.62 -34.90
CA GLU A 45 -0.74 20.99 -34.37
C GLU A 45 -1.98 21.11 -33.49
N ALA A 46 -3.12 20.55 -33.91
CA ALA A 46 -4.36 20.60 -33.13
C ALA A 46 -4.22 19.88 -31.78
N VAL A 47 -3.58 18.71 -31.73
CA VAL A 47 -3.32 17.98 -30.50
C VAL A 47 -2.34 18.73 -29.59
N LYS A 48 -1.28 19.32 -30.16
CA LYS A 48 -0.32 20.14 -29.40
C LYS A 48 -0.94 21.44 -28.87
N HIS A 49 -1.78 22.09 -29.66
CA HIS A 49 -2.51 23.28 -29.23
C HIS A 49 -3.54 22.95 -28.15
N TRP A 50 -4.26 21.83 -28.29
CA TRP A 50 -5.22 21.38 -27.29
C TRP A 50 -4.57 21.05 -25.95
N ILE A 51 -3.45 20.34 -25.95
CA ILE A 51 -2.79 19.96 -24.69
C ILE A 51 -2.27 21.19 -23.92
N GLN A 52 -1.91 22.26 -24.63
CA GLN A 52 -1.50 23.54 -24.03
C GLN A 52 -2.68 24.25 -23.37
N ASN A 53 -3.78 24.43 -24.10
CA ASN A 53 -4.90 25.27 -23.66
C ASN A 53 -5.91 24.56 -22.74
N GLN A 54 -6.04 23.24 -22.84
CA GLN A 54 -7.04 22.51 -22.08
C GLN A 54 -6.60 22.29 -20.62
N ARG A 55 -7.55 22.46 -19.70
CA ARG A 55 -7.39 22.10 -18.29
C ARG A 55 -7.69 20.63 -18.08
N PHE A 56 -6.68 19.86 -17.70
CA PHE A 56 -6.82 18.42 -17.45
C PHE A 56 -6.91 18.13 -15.95
N LYS A 57 -7.63 17.05 -15.63
CA LYS A 57 -7.57 16.37 -14.35
C LYS A 57 -7.06 14.96 -14.58
N LEU A 58 -6.38 14.39 -13.59
CA LEU A 58 -5.79 13.05 -13.69
C LEU A 58 -6.80 11.95 -14.09
N PRO A 59 -8.08 11.96 -13.63
CA PRO A 59 -9.07 10.98 -14.10
C PRO A 59 -9.32 11.00 -15.61
N LEU A 60 -9.32 12.19 -16.23
CA LEU A 60 -9.49 12.33 -17.68
C LEU A 60 -8.25 11.79 -18.42
N VAL A 61 -7.05 12.12 -17.95
CA VAL A 61 -5.79 11.60 -18.50
C VAL A 61 -5.77 10.08 -18.45
N ASN A 62 -6.09 9.50 -17.29
CA ASN A 62 -6.18 8.05 -17.12
C ASN A 62 -7.21 7.42 -18.06
N ARG A 63 -8.37 8.05 -18.26
CA ARG A 63 -9.41 7.53 -19.15
C ARG A 63 -8.96 7.56 -20.61
N LEU A 64 -8.45 8.70 -21.08
CA LEU A 64 -7.89 8.83 -22.43
C LEU A 64 -6.83 7.75 -22.64
N TRP A 65 -5.83 7.66 -21.76
CA TRP A 65 -4.75 6.67 -21.87
C TRP A 65 -5.24 5.22 -21.92
N ASN A 66 -6.23 4.87 -21.10
CA ASN A 66 -6.82 3.54 -21.13
C ASN A 66 -7.54 3.27 -22.46
N ASN A 67 -8.23 4.28 -23.01
CA ASN A 67 -8.88 4.15 -24.32
C ASN A 67 -7.85 4.04 -25.45
N LEU A 68 -6.70 4.72 -25.35
CA LEU A 68 -5.59 4.59 -26.30
C LEU A 68 -5.10 3.13 -26.37
N ILE A 69 -4.83 2.51 -25.22
CA ILE A 69 -4.39 1.11 -25.11
C ILE A 69 -5.49 0.13 -25.55
N ARG A 70 -6.76 0.48 -25.32
CA ARG A 70 -7.91 -0.37 -25.69
C ARG A 70 -8.38 -0.13 -27.12
N SER A 71 -7.79 0.82 -27.85
CA SER A 71 -8.22 1.18 -29.19
C SER A 71 -8.16 -0.02 -30.14
N PRO A 72 -9.08 -0.11 -31.11
CA PRO A 72 -9.04 -1.16 -32.13
C PRO A 72 -7.70 -1.20 -32.86
N VAL A 73 -7.11 -0.03 -33.13
CA VAL A 73 -5.82 0.07 -33.83
C VAL A 73 -4.70 -0.59 -33.04
N PHE A 74 -4.59 -0.31 -31.73
CA PHE A 74 -3.59 -0.95 -30.87
C PHE A 74 -3.72 -2.49 -30.86
N ARG A 75 -4.96 -2.99 -30.90
CA ARG A 75 -5.23 -4.44 -30.96
C ARG A 75 -4.92 -5.03 -32.33
N GLN A 76 -5.32 -4.37 -33.41
CA GLN A 76 -5.08 -4.79 -34.79
C GLN A 76 -3.59 -4.86 -35.10
N LYS A 77 -2.82 -3.87 -34.63
CA LYS A 77 -1.37 -3.84 -34.72
C LYS A 77 -0.68 -4.81 -33.75
N GLN A 78 -1.43 -5.54 -32.92
CA GLN A 78 -0.92 -6.53 -31.97
C GLN A 78 0.18 -6.03 -31.01
N TRP A 79 0.28 -4.71 -30.78
CA TRP A 79 1.35 -4.14 -29.96
C TRP A 79 1.33 -4.64 -28.52
N TRP A 80 0.19 -5.12 -28.01
CA TRP A 80 0.10 -5.79 -26.71
C TRP A 80 1.08 -6.96 -26.54
N LYS A 81 1.52 -7.63 -27.62
CA LYS A 81 2.56 -8.67 -27.58
C LYS A 81 3.91 -8.12 -27.13
N ILE A 82 4.22 -6.87 -27.47
CA ILE A 82 5.48 -6.17 -27.13
C ILE A 82 5.59 -5.86 -25.64
N GLN A 83 4.47 -5.83 -24.91
CA GLN A 83 4.41 -5.38 -23.51
C GLN A 83 5.41 -6.09 -22.59
N ARG A 84 5.78 -7.33 -22.90
CA ARG A 84 6.64 -8.19 -22.06
C ARG A 84 8.13 -7.95 -22.24
N SER A 85 8.59 -7.43 -23.38
CA SER A 85 10.01 -7.20 -23.65
C SER A 85 10.35 -5.72 -23.52
N GLN A 86 11.13 -5.37 -22.49
CA GLN A 86 11.55 -3.99 -22.27
C GLN A 86 12.41 -3.46 -23.42
N VAL A 87 13.29 -4.30 -23.97
CA VAL A 87 14.19 -3.94 -25.08
C VAL A 87 13.39 -3.50 -26.30
N ILE A 88 12.38 -4.28 -26.70
CA ILE A 88 11.54 -3.98 -27.86
C ILE A 88 10.66 -2.75 -27.59
N ARG A 89 10.19 -2.57 -26.36
CA ARG A 89 9.41 -1.38 -25.95
C ARG A 89 10.19 -0.07 -26.05
N GLU A 90 11.51 -0.11 -25.91
CA GLU A 90 12.35 1.09 -25.97
C GLU A 90 12.84 1.40 -27.39
N ARG A 91 12.75 0.43 -28.30
CA ARG A 91 13.20 0.55 -29.69
C ARG A 91 12.32 1.46 -30.54
N PHE A 92 11.00 1.42 -30.36
CA PHE A 92 10.05 2.13 -31.22
C PHE A 92 9.43 3.34 -30.49
N ALA A 93 9.29 4.47 -31.20
CA ALA A 93 8.77 5.69 -30.61
C ALA A 93 7.30 5.54 -30.18
N GLU A 94 6.50 4.78 -30.95
CA GLU A 94 5.09 4.50 -30.70
C GLU A 94 4.90 3.65 -29.43
N THR A 95 5.73 2.61 -29.26
CA THR A 95 5.67 1.74 -28.08
C THR A 95 6.13 2.50 -26.84
N ARG A 96 7.21 3.31 -26.95
CA ARG A 96 7.63 4.23 -25.87
C ARG A 96 6.53 5.19 -25.48
N PHE A 97 5.84 5.78 -26.46
CA PHE A 97 4.75 6.71 -26.22
C PHE A 97 3.65 6.06 -25.38
N ILE A 98 3.14 4.90 -25.78
CA ILE A 98 1.94 4.29 -25.20
C ILE A 98 2.18 3.47 -23.92
N PHE A 99 3.32 2.76 -23.81
CA PHE A 99 3.51 1.82 -22.70
C PHE A 99 3.95 2.48 -21.38
N GLN A 100 4.53 3.66 -21.41
CA GLN A 100 5.02 4.32 -20.20
C GLN A 100 3.93 5.18 -19.53
N LYS A 101 2.79 4.63 -19.11
CA LYS A 101 1.64 5.45 -18.64
C LYS A 101 2.05 6.67 -17.76
N PRO A 102 1.64 7.91 -18.11
CA PRO A 102 2.00 9.09 -17.35
C PRO A 102 1.34 9.08 -15.96
N ASN A 103 2.11 9.46 -14.94
CA ASN A 103 1.68 9.47 -13.54
C ASN A 103 1.14 10.83 -13.10
N SER A 104 1.36 11.86 -13.90
CA SER A 104 0.87 13.22 -13.64
C SER A 104 0.32 13.89 -14.89
N VAL A 105 -0.49 14.93 -14.70
CA VAL A 105 -0.98 15.77 -15.79
C VAL A 105 0.19 16.45 -16.52
N ALA A 106 1.20 16.93 -15.77
CA ALA A 106 2.36 17.59 -16.34
C ALA A 106 3.16 16.64 -17.25
N GLU A 107 3.38 15.41 -16.81
CA GLU A 107 4.07 14.38 -17.60
C GLU A 107 3.30 14.03 -18.88
N PHE A 108 1.97 13.89 -18.79
CA PHE A 108 1.12 13.67 -19.96
C PHE A 108 1.24 14.83 -20.97
N LYS A 109 1.20 16.08 -20.49
CA LYS A 109 1.36 17.27 -21.35
C LYS A 109 2.73 17.30 -22.02
N GLN A 110 3.80 17.14 -21.24
CA GLN A 110 5.18 17.14 -21.75
C GLN A 110 5.37 16.05 -22.79
N ARG A 111 4.82 14.86 -22.56
CA ARG A 111 4.95 13.76 -23.51
C ARG A 111 4.32 14.07 -24.85
N ILE A 112 3.09 14.58 -24.87
CA ILE A 112 2.43 14.96 -26.12
C ILE A 112 3.19 16.10 -26.81
N PHE A 113 3.64 17.08 -26.03
CA PHE A 113 4.34 18.25 -26.56
C PHE A 113 5.68 17.89 -27.22
N HIS A 114 6.48 17.04 -26.57
CA HIS A 114 7.79 16.60 -27.04
C HIS A 114 7.74 15.39 -27.98
N TYR A 115 6.56 14.80 -28.19
CA TYR A 115 6.44 13.72 -29.15
C TYR A 115 6.70 14.25 -30.57
N VAL A 116 7.66 13.61 -31.23
CA VAL A 116 7.97 13.78 -32.64
C VAL A 116 7.63 12.45 -33.30
N ARG A 117 6.73 12.50 -34.28
CA ARG A 117 6.34 11.31 -35.02
C ARG A 117 7.58 10.72 -35.70
N PRO A 118 7.84 9.41 -35.56
CA PRO A 118 8.96 8.78 -36.25
C PRO A 118 8.77 8.89 -37.77
N ALA A 119 9.87 9.18 -38.47
CA ALA A 119 9.97 9.12 -39.93
C ALA A 119 10.21 7.69 -40.43
N GLU A 120 10.54 6.77 -39.52
CA GLU A 120 10.78 5.36 -39.79
C GLU A 120 9.46 4.64 -40.16
N PRO A 121 9.55 3.53 -40.92
CA PRO A 121 8.39 2.73 -41.29
C PRO A 121 7.73 2.10 -40.07
N GLU A 122 6.47 1.71 -40.26
CA GLU A 122 5.65 1.05 -39.25
C GLU A 122 6.34 -0.18 -38.62
N ILE A 123 6.05 -0.44 -37.35
CA ILE A 123 6.57 -1.59 -36.61
C ILE A 123 6.18 -2.90 -37.31
N ASP A 124 7.18 -3.59 -37.85
CA ASP A 124 7.02 -4.94 -38.39
C ASP A 124 6.83 -5.96 -37.25
N MET A 125 5.56 -6.26 -36.95
CA MET A 125 5.20 -7.21 -35.92
C MET A 125 5.67 -8.64 -36.21
N ALA A 126 5.79 -9.04 -37.47
CA ALA A 126 6.26 -10.38 -37.81
C ALA A 126 7.73 -10.55 -37.39
N ARG A 127 8.57 -9.54 -37.65
CA ARG A 127 9.95 -9.55 -37.15
C ARG A 127 10.02 -9.52 -35.63
N VAL A 128 9.20 -8.69 -35.00
CA VAL A 128 9.15 -8.57 -33.54
C VAL A 128 8.72 -9.89 -32.88
N GLU A 129 7.81 -10.64 -33.48
CA GLU A 129 7.38 -11.95 -32.98
C GLU A 129 8.51 -12.97 -33.02
N ILE A 130 9.28 -13.01 -34.12
CA ILE A 130 10.47 -13.86 -34.22
C ILE A 130 11.49 -13.49 -33.13
N GLU A 131 11.79 -12.20 -32.95
CA GLU A 131 12.71 -11.72 -31.90
C GLU A 131 12.23 -12.14 -30.49
N LEU A 132 10.92 -12.05 -30.21
CA LEU A 132 10.33 -12.47 -28.93
C LEU A 132 10.40 -13.99 -28.72
N GLU A 133 10.12 -14.78 -29.75
CA GLU A 133 10.22 -16.24 -29.70
C GLU A 133 11.67 -16.69 -29.44
N GLU A 134 12.64 -16.06 -30.09
CA GLU A 134 14.05 -16.30 -29.85
C GLU A 134 14.45 -15.96 -28.42
N GLU A 135 13.99 -14.82 -27.88
CA GLU A 135 14.23 -14.42 -26.49
C GLU A 135 13.64 -15.43 -25.51
N HIS A 136 12.39 -15.87 -25.74
CA HIS A 136 11.74 -16.88 -24.92
C HIS A 136 12.46 -18.24 -24.98
N ALA A 137 12.86 -18.68 -26.17
CA ALA A 137 13.62 -19.91 -26.35
C ALA A 137 15.00 -19.83 -25.68
N ALA A 138 15.68 -18.68 -25.74
CA ALA A 138 16.95 -18.47 -25.04
C ALA A 138 16.80 -18.57 -23.52
N ARG A 139 15.78 -17.93 -22.95
CA ARG A 139 15.47 -18.02 -21.51
C ARG A 139 15.14 -19.46 -21.09
N ALA A 140 14.36 -20.18 -21.89
CA ALA A 140 14.03 -21.58 -21.63
C ALA A 140 15.28 -22.47 -21.65
N ARG A 141 16.19 -22.28 -22.61
CA ARG A 141 17.48 -23.00 -22.65
C ARG A 141 18.34 -22.72 -21.42
N GLN A 142 18.46 -21.45 -21.00
CA GLN A 142 19.20 -21.08 -19.80
C GLN A 142 18.60 -21.71 -18.53
N GLN A 143 17.27 -21.70 -18.41
CA GLN A 143 16.60 -22.32 -17.27
C GLN A 143 16.82 -23.83 -17.25
N GLN A 144 16.71 -24.50 -18.39
CA GLN A 144 16.99 -25.94 -18.50
C GLN A 144 18.44 -26.28 -18.14
N GLN A 145 19.40 -25.47 -18.59
CA GLN A 145 20.81 -25.62 -18.20
C GLN A 145 21.00 -25.46 -16.70
N ALA A 146 20.44 -24.40 -16.11
CA ALA A 146 20.52 -24.16 -14.66
C ALA A 146 19.86 -25.29 -13.84
N ASP A 147 18.73 -25.82 -14.31
CA ASP A 147 18.06 -26.95 -13.66
C ASP A 147 18.85 -28.25 -13.79
N GLN A 148 19.48 -28.49 -14.95
CA GLN A 148 20.37 -29.62 -15.16
C GLN A 148 21.60 -29.54 -14.25
N GLU A 149 22.28 -28.38 -14.21
CA GLU A 149 23.40 -28.12 -13.32
C GLU A 149 23.02 -28.33 -11.84
N ARG A 150 21.82 -27.88 -11.43
CA ARG A 150 21.31 -28.14 -10.08
C ARG A 150 21.14 -29.63 -9.79
N ARG A 151 20.59 -30.40 -10.73
CA ARG A 151 20.42 -31.85 -10.59
C ARG A 151 21.77 -32.55 -10.51
N ASP A 152 22.69 -32.19 -11.39
CA ASP A 152 24.05 -32.76 -11.43
C ASP A 152 24.82 -32.42 -10.16
N ALA A 153 24.70 -31.19 -9.64
CA ALA A 153 25.30 -30.80 -8.36
C ALA A 153 24.72 -31.58 -7.18
N VAL A 154 23.41 -31.86 -7.16
CA VAL A 154 22.79 -32.70 -6.12
C VAL A 154 23.29 -34.13 -6.21
N MET A 155 23.34 -34.71 -7.42
CA MET A 155 23.86 -36.06 -7.63
C MET A 155 25.33 -36.16 -7.22
N ALA A 156 26.17 -35.20 -7.61
CA ALA A 156 27.59 -35.15 -7.23
C ALA A 156 27.76 -35.07 -5.71
N ARG A 157 26.97 -34.23 -5.02
CA ARG A 157 26.98 -34.16 -3.54
C ARG A 157 26.58 -35.48 -2.91
N GLN A 158 25.57 -36.16 -3.45
CA GLN A 158 25.15 -37.47 -2.94
C GLN A 158 26.23 -38.53 -3.13
N LEU A 159 26.91 -38.54 -4.29
CA LEU A 159 27.99 -39.47 -4.58
C LEU A 159 29.16 -39.25 -3.61
N GLN A 160 29.58 -37.99 -3.46
CA GLN A 160 30.64 -37.61 -2.50
C GLN A 160 30.25 -37.97 -1.06
N GLN A 161 28.97 -37.84 -0.70
CA GLN A 161 28.50 -38.23 0.62
C GLN A 161 28.57 -39.75 0.81
N ARG A 162 28.22 -40.54 -0.21
CA ARG A 162 28.34 -42.00 -0.16
C ARG A 162 29.79 -42.44 -0.03
N GLU A 163 30.72 -41.81 -0.74
CA GLU A 163 32.16 -42.08 -0.61
C GLU A 163 32.67 -41.79 0.80
N ARG A 164 32.26 -40.65 1.39
CA ARG A 164 32.58 -40.31 2.78
C ARG A 164 32.01 -41.32 3.78
N ASP A 165 30.76 -41.74 3.56
CA ASP A 165 30.08 -42.70 4.44
C ASP A 165 30.71 -44.10 4.32
N ALA A 166 31.21 -44.48 3.14
CA ALA A 166 31.94 -45.72 2.94
C ALA A 166 33.34 -45.69 3.59
N ALA A 167 33.99 -44.53 3.62
CA ALA A 167 35.31 -44.35 4.24
C ALA A 167 35.26 -44.34 5.78
N ASP A 168 34.12 -44.02 6.38
CA ASP A 168 33.93 -43.98 7.83
C ASP A 168 32.69 -44.79 8.24
N PRO A 169 32.86 -46.03 8.73
CA PRO A 169 31.74 -46.91 9.10
C PRO A 169 30.85 -46.33 10.22
N ASN A 170 31.34 -45.34 10.98
CA ASN A 170 30.57 -44.65 12.02
C ASN A 170 29.95 -43.33 11.55
N ALA A 171 30.14 -42.91 10.29
CA ALA A 171 29.63 -41.64 9.76
C ALA A 171 28.10 -41.54 9.85
N VAL A 172 27.42 -42.64 9.55
CA VAL A 172 25.94 -42.72 9.59
C VAL A 172 25.43 -42.55 11.02
N VAL A 173 26.07 -43.20 12.00
CA VAL A 173 25.70 -43.10 13.42
C VAL A 173 25.91 -41.68 13.92
N ARG A 174 27.06 -41.05 13.62
CA ARG A 174 27.35 -39.65 13.98
C ARG A 174 26.34 -38.67 13.36
N ARG A 175 25.94 -38.90 12.10
CA ARG A 175 24.91 -38.08 11.43
C ARG A 175 23.55 -38.20 12.13
N ASN A 176 23.14 -39.41 12.50
CA ASN A 176 21.87 -39.64 13.16
C ASN A 176 21.84 -38.97 14.55
N LEU A 177 22.90 -39.14 15.34
CA LEU A 177 23.03 -38.47 16.64
C LEU A 177 23.00 -36.95 16.51
N ARG A 178 23.68 -36.39 15.52
CA ARG A 178 23.66 -34.94 15.27
C ARG A 178 22.27 -34.45 14.87
N ARG A 179 21.55 -35.19 14.01
CA ARG A 179 20.16 -34.87 13.64
C ARG A 179 19.20 -34.97 14.83
N GLU A 180 19.42 -35.88 15.76
CA GLU A 180 18.63 -35.96 17.00
C GLU A 180 18.91 -34.77 17.91
N PHE A 181 20.19 -34.38 18.05
CA PHE A 181 20.58 -33.19 18.78
C PHE A 181 19.99 -31.91 18.18
N ASP A 182 20.07 -31.75 16.86
CA ASP A 182 19.49 -30.60 16.16
C ASP A 182 17.96 -30.56 16.32
N ARG A 183 17.27 -31.70 16.21
CA ARG A 183 15.83 -31.80 16.47
C ARG A 183 15.46 -31.44 17.91
N ALA A 184 16.27 -31.86 18.88
CA ALA A 184 16.07 -31.52 20.29
C ALA A 184 16.26 -30.01 20.52
N ASN A 185 17.30 -29.41 19.93
CA ASN A 185 17.54 -27.97 20.00
C ASN A 185 16.39 -27.18 19.36
N GLU A 186 15.94 -27.56 18.16
CA GLU A 186 14.80 -26.90 17.54
C GLU A 186 13.51 -27.03 18.38
N ALA A 187 13.28 -28.17 19.02
CA ALA A 187 12.14 -28.36 19.90
C ALA A 187 12.24 -27.46 21.13
N GLN A 188 13.44 -27.33 21.71
CA GLN A 188 13.71 -26.43 22.82
C GLN A 188 13.53 -24.96 22.42
N ASP A 189 14.05 -24.54 21.27
CA ASP A 189 13.90 -23.18 20.74
C ASP A 189 12.42 -22.85 20.49
N ARG A 190 11.66 -23.80 19.91
CA ARG A 190 10.21 -23.65 19.73
C ARG A 190 9.49 -23.53 21.08
N ALA A 191 9.83 -24.35 22.06
CA ALA A 191 9.24 -24.31 23.39
C ALA A 191 9.56 -22.97 24.10
N GLN A 192 10.79 -22.49 23.99
CA GLN A 192 11.20 -21.20 24.54
C GLN A 192 10.49 -20.04 23.85
N ALA A 193 10.37 -20.07 22.52
CA ALA A 193 9.63 -19.06 21.77
C ALA A 193 8.14 -19.04 22.17
N GLN A 194 7.52 -20.20 22.33
CA GLN A 194 6.15 -20.32 22.82
C GLN A 194 5.99 -19.80 24.25
N ALA A 195 6.93 -20.10 25.15
CA ALA A 195 6.93 -19.57 26.51
C ALA A 195 7.08 -18.03 26.53
N ILE A 196 7.98 -17.48 25.73
CA ILE A 196 8.13 -16.02 25.57
C ILE A 196 6.84 -15.41 24.99
N GLN A 197 6.21 -16.07 24.03
CA GLN A 197 4.96 -15.59 23.44
C GLN A 197 3.81 -15.61 24.46
N ALA A 198 3.71 -16.66 25.28
CA ALA A 198 2.72 -16.75 26.36
C ALA A 198 2.92 -15.64 27.41
N LEU A 199 4.17 -15.32 27.75
CA LEU A 199 4.52 -14.20 28.63
C LEU A 199 4.29 -12.82 27.98
N LYS A 200 4.40 -12.71 26.64
CA LYS A 200 4.10 -11.47 25.91
C LYS A 200 2.60 -11.26 25.70
N SER A 201 1.80 -12.32 25.56
CA SER A 201 0.34 -12.20 25.48
C SER A 201 -0.31 -11.78 26.79
N THR A 202 0.44 -11.81 27.90
CA THR A 202 0.06 -11.23 29.19
C THR A 202 0.70 -9.87 29.45
N ALA A 203 1.36 -9.27 28.44
CA ALA A 203 1.74 -7.86 28.49
C ALA A 203 0.46 -7.02 28.58
N LYS A 204 0.14 -6.65 29.83
CA LYS A 204 -0.94 -5.77 30.28
C LYS A 204 -1.33 -4.77 29.20
N SER A 205 -2.62 -4.75 28.85
CA SER A 205 -3.26 -3.55 28.35
C SER A 205 -2.73 -2.36 29.16
N ASP A 206 -2.32 -1.27 28.50
CA ASP A 206 -1.79 -0.06 29.16
C ASP A 206 -2.81 0.42 30.20
N SER A 207 -2.65 -0.05 31.44
CA SER A 207 -3.61 0.19 32.51
C SER A 207 -3.55 1.68 32.83
N ILE A 208 -4.67 2.38 32.68
CA ILE A 208 -4.78 3.80 33.02
C ILE A 208 -4.31 3.98 34.46
N GLN A 209 -3.32 4.83 34.69
CA GLN A 209 -2.77 5.04 36.04
C GLN A 209 -3.56 6.12 36.78
N ALA A 210 -3.83 5.90 38.07
CA ALA A 210 -4.37 6.93 38.96
C ALA A 210 -3.21 7.67 39.63
N GLN A 211 -3.22 9.00 39.61
CA GLN A 211 -2.18 9.85 40.22
C GLN A 211 -2.83 10.95 41.08
N MET A 212 -2.34 11.15 42.31
CA MET A 212 -2.70 12.29 43.14
C MET A 212 -1.67 13.41 42.93
N ASP A 213 -2.11 14.58 42.48
CA ASP A 213 -1.27 15.76 42.26
C ASP A 213 -1.47 16.77 43.41
N PRO A 214 -0.50 17.65 43.69
CA PRO A 214 -0.65 18.69 44.71
C PRO A 214 -1.71 19.74 44.32
N LEU A 215 -2.31 20.40 45.32
CA LEU A 215 -3.38 21.41 45.12
C LEU A 215 -2.97 22.55 44.18
N GLU A 216 -1.69 22.91 44.21
CA GLU A 216 -1.06 23.98 43.40
C GLU A 216 -0.94 23.64 41.91
N THR A 217 -1.27 22.41 41.49
CA THR A 217 -1.15 22.01 40.09
C THR A 217 -2.21 22.72 39.23
N ASP A 218 -1.76 23.41 38.19
CA ASP A 218 -2.64 24.07 37.22
C ASP A 218 -3.26 23.07 36.23
N TYR A 219 -4.59 23.03 36.23
CA TYR A 219 -5.39 22.31 35.23
C TYR A 219 -6.08 23.30 34.30
N PHE A 220 -6.47 22.85 33.10
CA PHE A 220 -7.38 23.62 32.26
C PHE A 220 -8.80 23.52 32.83
N ILE A 221 -9.06 24.30 33.88
CA ILE A 221 -10.35 24.33 34.57
C ILE A 221 -11.34 25.10 33.67
N ASN A 222 -12.24 24.37 33.04
CA ASN A 222 -13.47 24.96 32.51
C ASN A 222 -14.46 25.12 33.67
N ALA A 223 -15.23 26.21 33.68
CA ALA A 223 -16.26 26.43 34.70
C ALA A 223 -17.29 25.27 34.71
N ASP A 224 -17.57 24.72 33.53
CA ASP A 224 -18.53 23.64 33.31
C ASP A 224 -17.88 22.40 32.69
N CYS A 225 -18.47 21.24 32.95
CA CYS A 225 -18.04 19.97 32.37
C CYS A 225 -18.27 19.94 30.85
N PRO A 226 -17.26 19.60 30.02
CA PRO A 226 -17.42 19.59 28.56
C PRO A 226 -18.39 18.52 28.04
N ILE A 227 -18.84 17.60 28.91
CA ILE A 227 -19.78 16.52 28.55
C ILE A 227 -21.21 16.85 28.99
N CYS A 228 -21.44 17.11 30.29
CA CYS A 228 -22.79 17.36 30.83
C CYS A 228 -23.15 18.84 30.94
N MET A 229 -22.20 19.75 30.75
CA MET A 229 -22.36 21.20 30.95
C MET A 229 -22.76 21.61 32.38
N GLU A 230 -22.56 20.73 33.37
CA GLU A 230 -22.78 21.06 34.78
C GLU A 230 -21.54 21.73 35.39
N PRO A 231 -21.71 22.64 36.37
CA PRO A 231 -20.61 23.29 37.05
C PRO A 231 -19.65 22.30 37.71
N GLN A 232 -18.36 22.51 37.51
CA GLN A 232 -17.31 21.73 38.15
C GLN A 232 -17.01 22.25 39.56
N THR A 233 -17.01 21.34 40.55
CA THR A 233 -16.62 21.65 41.92
C THR A 233 -15.34 20.89 42.28
N PRO A 234 -14.52 21.38 43.22
CA PRO A 234 -13.31 20.69 43.65
C PRO A 234 -13.57 19.22 44.04
N GLY A 235 -14.71 18.96 44.67
CA GLY A 235 -15.12 17.61 45.09
C GLY A 235 -15.48 16.64 43.96
N ASN A 236 -15.74 17.11 42.73
CA ASN A 236 -16.22 16.28 41.62
C ASN A 236 -15.36 16.33 40.34
N THR A 237 -14.27 17.11 40.38
CA THR A 237 -13.44 17.41 39.22
C THR A 237 -12.20 16.53 39.16
N ILE A 238 -11.90 16.05 37.96
CA ILE A 238 -10.69 15.26 37.69
C ILE A 238 -10.02 15.75 36.41
N ALA A 239 -8.71 15.60 36.35
CA ALA A 239 -7.91 15.96 35.18
C ALA A 239 -7.39 14.73 34.45
N LEU A 240 -7.29 14.84 33.13
CA LEU A 240 -6.67 13.83 32.27
C LEU A 240 -5.20 14.16 32.03
N ASP A 241 -4.45 13.27 31.37
CA ASP A 241 -3.01 13.51 31.08
C ASP A 241 -2.76 14.79 30.27
N CYS A 242 -3.68 15.12 29.36
CA CYS A 242 -3.71 16.39 28.61
C CYS A 242 -4.15 17.62 29.45
N ARG A 243 -4.32 17.48 30.77
CA ARG A 243 -4.77 18.50 31.74
C ARG A 243 -6.18 19.07 31.55
N HIS A 244 -6.96 18.58 30.61
CA HIS A 244 -8.39 18.91 30.51
C HIS A 244 -9.18 18.29 31.66
N THR A 245 -10.16 19.03 32.18
CA THR A 245 -11.00 18.58 33.30
C THR A 245 -12.38 18.11 32.84
N CYS A 246 -12.92 17.11 33.54
CA CYS A 246 -14.32 16.69 33.42
C CYS A 246 -14.84 16.21 34.77
N CYS A 247 -16.16 16.09 34.93
CA CYS A 247 -16.73 15.52 36.14
C CYS A 247 -16.57 13.99 36.17
N VAL A 248 -16.46 13.45 37.37
CA VAL A 248 -16.28 12.01 37.65
C VAL A 248 -17.33 11.13 36.96
N ILE A 249 -18.60 11.52 37.01
CA ILE A 249 -19.69 10.75 36.41
C ILE A 249 -19.53 10.62 34.89
N CYS A 250 -19.13 11.72 34.24
CA CYS A 250 -18.94 11.76 32.80
C CYS A 250 -17.68 10.99 32.35
N LEU A 251 -16.59 11.05 33.10
CA LEU A 251 -15.42 10.23 32.78
C LEU A 251 -15.73 8.73 32.89
N LYS A 252 -16.42 8.29 33.96
CA LYS A 252 -16.82 6.89 34.11
C LYS A 252 -17.61 6.37 32.90
N ARG A 253 -18.52 7.18 32.36
CA ARG A 253 -19.31 6.83 31.16
C ARG A 253 -18.45 6.80 29.88
N THR A 254 -17.42 7.62 29.83
CA THR A 254 -16.50 7.73 28.69
C THR A 254 -15.52 6.56 28.66
N LEU A 255 -15.03 6.13 29.82
CA LEU A 255 -14.10 5.01 29.93
C LEU A 255 -14.82 3.66 29.76
N LYS A 256 -14.55 2.96 28.66
CA LYS A 256 -15.16 1.67 28.33
C LYS A 256 -14.09 0.65 27.91
N PRO A 257 -14.22 -0.65 28.24
CA PRO A 257 -13.18 -1.64 27.99
C PRO A 257 -12.98 -1.95 26.49
N THR A 258 -14.00 -1.70 25.65
CA THR A 258 -13.99 -2.07 24.24
C THR A 258 -13.63 -0.93 23.28
N ILE A 259 -13.37 0.28 23.80
CA ILE A 259 -13.15 1.48 22.99
C ILE A 259 -11.85 2.15 23.41
N LYS A 260 -11.13 2.75 22.47
CA LYS A 260 -9.96 3.58 22.77
C LYS A 260 -10.40 4.77 23.65
N ASN A 261 -9.89 4.80 24.87
CA ASN A 261 -10.19 5.85 25.84
C ASN A 261 -9.46 7.14 25.45
N CYS A 262 -10.23 8.14 25.00
CA CYS A 262 -9.70 9.44 24.57
C CYS A 262 -10.34 10.58 25.38
N CYS A 263 -9.59 11.68 25.54
CA CYS A 263 -10.06 12.90 26.16
C CYS A 263 -11.30 13.44 25.44
N PRO A 264 -12.40 13.77 26.13
CA PRO A 264 -13.59 14.35 25.53
C PRO A 264 -13.35 15.69 24.83
N SER A 265 -12.36 16.47 25.31
CA SER A 265 -12.06 17.81 24.82
C SER A 265 -11.11 17.79 23.63
N CYS A 266 -9.93 17.17 23.78
CA CYS A 266 -8.86 17.21 22.76
C CYS A 266 -8.67 15.89 21.98
N ARG A 267 -9.34 14.80 22.41
CA ARG A 267 -9.23 13.45 21.84
C ARG A 267 -7.88 12.75 22.03
N ASP A 268 -6.97 13.32 22.82
CA ASP A 268 -5.72 12.66 23.21
C ASP A 268 -6.00 11.37 24.02
N PRO A 269 -5.17 10.32 23.85
CA PRO A 269 -5.34 9.07 24.58
C PRO A 269 -5.22 9.29 26.10
N ILE A 270 -6.09 8.65 26.87
CA ILE A 270 -6.07 8.72 28.33
C ILE A 270 -5.15 7.62 28.85
N THR A 271 -3.96 8.00 29.29
CA THR A 271 -2.99 7.10 29.95
C THR A 271 -3.00 7.25 31.47
N LYS A 272 -3.40 8.44 31.96
CA LYS A 272 -3.40 8.81 33.38
C LYS A 272 -4.65 9.61 33.73
N VAL A 273 -5.17 9.36 34.92
CA VAL A 273 -6.23 10.16 35.57
C VAL A 273 -5.62 10.78 36.82
N ARG A 274 -5.74 12.10 36.91
CA ARG A 274 -5.14 12.94 37.93
C ARG A 274 -6.21 13.47 38.87
N PHE A 275 -5.93 13.38 40.16
CA PHE A 275 -6.80 13.82 41.25
C PHE A 275 -6.13 14.95 42.02
N LYS A 276 -6.93 15.89 42.53
CA LYS A 276 -6.47 16.80 43.59
C LYS A 276 -6.94 16.26 44.95
N PRO A 277 -6.27 16.62 46.07
CA PRO A 277 -6.61 16.12 47.40
C PRO A 277 -7.99 16.57 47.93
N ASP A 278 -8.63 17.54 47.28
CA ASP A 278 -9.95 18.08 47.60
C ASP A 278 -11.12 17.31 46.95
N ILE A 279 -10.83 16.25 46.18
CA ILE A 279 -11.86 15.35 45.66
C ILE A 279 -12.55 14.60 46.81
N THR A 280 -13.87 14.38 46.70
CA THR A 280 -14.55 13.59 47.73
C THR A 280 -14.13 12.11 47.65
N PRO A 281 -14.00 11.42 48.80
CA PRO A 281 -13.62 9.99 48.83
C PRO A 281 -14.53 9.11 47.98
N GLU A 282 -15.84 9.41 47.95
CA GLU A 282 -16.82 8.68 47.14
C GLU A 282 -16.48 8.77 45.65
N ASN A 283 -16.16 9.97 45.18
CA ASN A 283 -15.82 10.23 43.78
C ASN A 283 -14.48 9.62 43.37
N PHE A 284 -13.49 9.68 44.27
CA PHE A 284 -12.20 9.00 44.07
C PHE A 284 -12.39 7.48 43.92
N ASN A 285 -13.17 6.86 44.80
CA ASN A 285 -13.41 5.42 44.79
C ASN A 285 -14.18 4.97 43.54
N ILE A 286 -15.16 5.76 43.07
CA ILE A 286 -15.92 5.48 41.85
C ILE A 286 -15.00 5.32 40.64
N ILE A 287 -14.05 6.24 40.45
CA ILE A 287 -13.14 6.21 39.29
C ILE A 287 -12.03 5.19 39.48
N SER A 288 -11.40 5.13 40.66
CA SER A 288 -10.29 4.22 40.90
C SER A 288 -10.72 2.75 40.72
N THR A 289 -11.88 2.37 41.27
CA THR A 289 -12.44 1.02 41.09
C THR A 289 -12.78 0.74 39.62
N HIS A 290 -13.34 1.74 38.91
CA HIS A 290 -13.67 1.59 37.50
C HIS A 290 -12.42 1.41 36.64
N ILE A 291 -11.37 2.19 36.87
CA ILE A 291 -10.07 2.07 36.17
C ILE A 291 -9.47 0.67 36.36
N HIS A 292 -9.51 0.13 37.58
CA HIS A 292 -9.03 -1.23 37.84
C HIS A 292 -9.85 -2.32 37.14
N SER A 293 -11.14 -2.08 36.89
CA SER A 293 -12.00 -3.00 36.15
C SER A 293 -11.84 -2.96 34.63
N LEU A 294 -11.12 -1.95 34.10
CA LEU A 294 -10.85 -1.79 32.66
C LEU A 294 -9.58 -2.50 32.18
N ALA A 295 -8.73 -2.94 33.12
CA ALA A 295 -7.50 -3.69 32.87
C ALA A 295 -7.79 -5.18 32.70
#